data_AF-A0A7S2R0A7-F1
#
_entry.id   AF-A0A7S2R0A7-F1
#
_cell.length_a   1.000
_cell.length_b   1.000
_cell.length_c   1.000
_cell.angle_alpha   90.00
_cell.angle_beta   90.00
_cell.angle_gamma   90.00
#
_symmetry.space_group_name_H-M   'P 1'
#
loop_
_entity.id
_entity.type
_entity.pdbx_description
1 polymer ?
#
loop_
_entity_poly.entity_id
_entity_poly.type
_entity_poly.pdbx_seq_one_letter_code
_entity_poly.pdbx_strand_id
1 'polypeptide(L)'
;ACWFVLVVAPCVSFVIGAPLARKPYVVSSQDFNVALELCERVRSNRRTKWSACLFGLRIHCRRRWGKFNHAFSAHLTSRDVERLEACAGDILDIEDDVEVFSFGLQSEWALDRMNQRLLPLDGSVLARDIDTNTVVNVYVLDTGIRHTHVEFDNQRIRMAKDVVDGDGDPTDCDGHGTHVSSTISSVAYRGNTILHAVRVLAVTGT
;
A
#
# COMPACT_ATOMS: atom_id res chain seq x y z
N ALA A 1 61.40 46.13 -8.37
CA ALA A 1 60.22 46.11 -7.47
C ALA A 1 59.40 44.88 -7.80
N CYS A 2 59.46 43.84 -6.97
CA CYS A 2 58.62 42.64 -7.09
C CYS A 2 57.35 42.89 -6.26
N TRP A 3 56.19 42.86 -6.92
CA TRP A 3 54.90 42.94 -6.24
C TRP A 3 54.44 41.51 -5.94
N PHE A 4 54.29 41.17 -4.66
CA PHE A 4 53.57 39.97 -4.23
C PHE A 4 52.10 40.33 -4.08
N VAL A 5 51.24 39.67 -4.85
CA VAL A 5 49.78 39.71 -4.65
C VAL A 5 49.42 38.55 -3.73
N LEU A 6 49.02 38.88 -2.50
CA LEU A 6 48.47 37.92 -1.54
C LEU A 6 46.98 37.71 -1.85
N VAL A 7 46.62 36.57 -2.43
CA VAL A 7 45.22 36.17 -2.57
C VAL A 7 44.82 35.37 -1.33
N VAL A 8 44.08 35.99 -0.43
CA VAL A 8 43.44 35.29 0.70
C VAL A 8 42.13 34.71 0.19
N ALA A 9 42.10 33.42 -0.12
CA ALA A 9 40.86 32.71 -0.39
C ALA A 9 40.16 32.38 0.94
N PRO A 10 38.97 32.92 1.24
CA PRO A 10 38.21 32.48 2.39
C PRO A 10 37.79 31.02 2.15
N CYS A 11 38.36 30.11 2.94
CA CYS A 11 37.93 28.73 2.98
C CYS A 11 36.58 28.69 3.71
N VAL A 12 35.50 28.93 2.97
CA VAL A 12 34.16 28.65 3.48
C VAL A 12 34.06 27.15 3.62
N SER A 13 34.24 26.66 4.85
CA SER A 13 33.97 25.28 5.19
C SER A 13 32.48 25.05 4.97
N PHE A 14 32.12 24.49 3.81
CA PHE A 14 30.81 23.89 3.62
C PHE A 14 30.72 22.75 4.62
N VAL A 15 30.03 22.99 5.74
CA VAL A 15 29.50 21.91 6.56
C VAL A 15 28.48 21.23 5.67
N ILE A 16 28.90 20.15 4.99
CA ILE A 16 27.98 19.24 4.33
C ILE A 16 27.24 18.57 5.49
N GLY A 17 26.11 19.16 5.89
CA GLY A 17 25.18 18.51 6.81
C GLY A 17 24.89 17.11 6.29
N ALA A 18 24.75 16.16 7.22
CA ALA A 18 24.45 14.78 6.87
C ALA A 18 23.28 14.75 5.85
N PRO A 19 23.33 13.89 4.82
CA PRO A 19 22.26 13.82 3.85
C PRO A 19 20.94 13.58 4.56
N LEU A 20 19.94 14.41 4.23
CA LEU A 20 18.62 14.30 4.82
C LEU A 20 18.08 12.87 4.64
N ALA A 21 17.53 12.30 5.71
CA ALA A 21 16.90 11.00 5.65
C ALA A 21 15.73 11.03 4.65
N ARG A 22 15.65 10.00 3.80
CA ARG A 22 14.50 9.81 2.91
C ARG A 22 13.43 9.00 3.61
N LYS A 23 12.20 9.48 3.59
CA LYS A 23 11.01 8.80 4.13
C LYS A 23 10.08 8.37 2.99
N PRO A 24 9.24 7.34 3.19
CA PRO A 24 8.27 6.92 2.20
C PRO A 24 7.07 7.89 2.14
N TYR A 25 6.66 8.21 0.92
CA TYR A 25 5.52 9.08 0.61
C TYR A 25 4.70 8.50 -0.54
N VAL A 26 3.41 8.83 -0.54
CA VAL A 26 2.54 8.73 -1.71
C VAL A 26 2.31 10.14 -2.27
N VAL A 27 2.57 10.31 -3.55
CA VAL A 27 2.33 11.56 -4.27
C VAL A 27 1.23 11.30 -5.29
N SER A 28 0.14 12.08 -5.23
CA SER A 28 -1.01 11.94 -6.11
C SER A 28 -1.38 13.26 -6.79
N SER A 29 -2.16 13.19 -7.86
CA SER A 29 -2.62 14.33 -8.64
C SER A 29 -4.01 14.03 -9.21
N GLN A 30 -4.86 15.05 -9.27
CA GLN A 30 -6.14 14.95 -9.99
C GLN A 30 -5.94 15.00 -11.52
N ASP A 31 -4.85 15.61 -11.99
CA ASP A 31 -4.47 15.61 -13.41
C ASP A 31 -3.77 14.29 -13.76
N PHE A 32 -4.38 13.54 -14.69
CA PHE A 32 -4.01 12.19 -15.13
C PHE A 32 -2.53 12.05 -15.50
N ASN A 33 -1.94 13.09 -16.12
CA ASN A 33 -0.58 12.99 -16.64
C ASN A 33 0.47 13.51 -15.65
N VAL A 34 0.11 14.35 -14.67
CA VAL A 34 1.11 15.08 -13.86
C VAL A 34 1.89 14.16 -12.94
N ALA A 35 1.23 13.30 -12.15
CA ALA A 35 1.93 12.40 -11.23
C ALA A 35 2.81 11.39 -11.97
N LEU A 36 2.30 10.82 -13.07
CA LEU A 36 3.06 9.86 -13.90
C LEU A 36 4.23 10.54 -14.60
N GLU A 37 4.02 11.74 -15.14
CA GLU A 37 5.05 12.53 -15.81
C GLU A 37 6.12 13.00 -14.82
N LEU A 38 5.76 13.44 -13.61
CA LEU A 38 6.71 13.80 -12.55
C LEU A 38 7.62 12.62 -12.21
N CYS A 39 7.03 11.43 -12.10
CA CYS A 39 7.76 10.20 -11.86
C CYS A 39 8.70 9.83 -13.02
N GLU A 40 8.30 10.08 -14.27
CA GLU A 40 9.13 9.85 -15.46
C GLU A 40 10.18 10.95 -15.71
N ARG A 41 9.91 12.19 -15.29
CA ARG A 41 10.70 13.39 -15.65
C ARG A 41 11.97 13.61 -14.89
N VAL A 42 12.17 12.94 -13.76
CA VAL A 42 13.51 12.78 -13.17
C VAL A 42 14.49 12.15 -14.17
N ARG A 43 14.01 11.53 -15.26
CA ARG A 43 14.84 10.94 -16.33
C ARG A 43 14.90 11.69 -17.67
N SER A 44 13.93 12.53 -18.07
CA SER A 44 13.75 12.87 -19.51
C SER A 44 13.87 14.36 -19.93
N ASN A 45 14.06 15.30 -18.99
CA ASN A 45 14.36 16.72 -19.27
C ASN A 45 13.39 17.45 -20.25
N ARG A 46 12.11 17.03 -20.35
CA ARG A 46 11.08 17.77 -21.10
C ARG A 46 10.65 19.02 -20.33
N ARG A 47 10.24 20.09 -21.05
CA ARG A 47 9.70 21.33 -20.45
C ARG A 47 8.26 21.12 -19.98
N THR A 48 7.98 21.44 -18.72
CA THR A 48 6.63 21.72 -18.16
C THR A 48 6.66 23.15 -17.66
N LYS A 49 5.48 23.69 -17.31
CA LYS A 49 5.35 24.89 -16.47
C LYS A 49 6.33 24.89 -15.27
N TRP A 50 6.58 23.73 -14.66
CA TRP A 50 7.40 23.57 -13.45
C TRP A 50 8.86 23.15 -13.68
N SER A 51 9.26 22.92 -14.93
CA SER A 51 10.56 22.30 -15.26
C SER A 51 11.79 23.08 -14.75
N ALA A 52 11.70 24.40 -14.65
CA ALA A 52 12.74 25.22 -14.03
C ALA A 52 12.75 25.09 -12.49
N CYS A 53 11.56 25.07 -11.86
CA CYS A 53 11.41 24.99 -10.41
C CYS A 53 11.85 23.62 -9.86
N LEU A 54 11.48 22.54 -10.55
CA LEU A 54 11.83 21.16 -10.20
C LEU A 54 13.21 20.74 -10.74
N PHE A 55 13.96 21.66 -11.37
CA PHE A 55 15.26 21.33 -11.96
C PHE A 55 16.25 20.79 -10.91
N GLY A 56 16.85 19.64 -11.22
CA GLY A 56 17.82 18.96 -10.37
C GLY A 56 17.22 18.08 -9.27
N LEU A 57 15.89 18.00 -9.15
CA LEU A 57 15.22 17.11 -8.21
C LEU A 57 15.40 15.65 -8.66
N ARG A 58 15.85 14.78 -7.75
CA ARG A 58 16.05 13.34 -8.00
C ARG A 58 15.14 12.52 -7.11
N ILE A 59 13.94 12.23 -7.63
CA ILE A 59 12.95 11.36 -7.00
C ILE A 59 13.12 9.94 -7.52
N HIS A 60 13.23 8.99 -6.60
CA HIS A 60 13.19 7.56 -6.92
C HIS A 60 11.78 7.04 -6.68
N CYS A 61 11.02 6.85 -7.75
CA CYS A 61 9.72 6.20 -7.66
C CYS A 61 9.88 4.70 -7.41
N ARG A 62 9.07 4.17 -6.50
CA ARG A 62 8.99 2.75 -6.17
C ARG A 62 7.85 2.08 -6.92
N ARG A 63 6.66 2.67 -6.89
CA ARG A 63 5.46 2.14 -7.55
C ARG A 63 4.67 3.25 -8.21
N ARG A 64 3.96 2.92 -9.29
CA ARG A 64 3.07 3.84 -10.00
C ARG A 64 1.68 3.22 -10.10
N TRP A 65 0.70 4.07 -9.94
CA TRP A 65 -0.70 3.76 -10.17
C TRP A 65 -1.26 4.77 -11.17
N GLY A 66 -2.04 4.30 -12.13
CA GLY A 66 -2.62 5.18 -13.16
C GLY A 66 -4.02 4.80 -13.62
N LYS A 67 -4.60 3.70 -13.10
CA LYS A 67 -5.92 3.23 -13.52
C LYS A 67 -7.06 3.74 -12.64
N PHE A 68 -6.83 3.83 -11.33
CA PHE A 68 -7.83 4.23 -10.34
C PHE A 68 -7.42 5.53 -9.62
N ASN A 69 -6.15 5.62 -9.24
CA ASN A 69 -5.50 6.80 -8.70
C ASN A 69 -4.29 7.15 -9.57
N HIS A 70 -4.11 8.43 -9.87
CA HIS A 70 -2.92 8.93 -10.57
C HIS A 70 -1.87 9.29 -9.53
N ALA A 71 -1.11 8.28 -9.11
CA ALA A 71 -0.20 8.40 -7.98
C ALA A 71 1.09 7.61 -8.19
N PHE A 72 2.12 7.95 -7.44
CA PHE A 72 3.31 7.13 -7.29
C PHE A 72 3.81 7.16 -5.85
N SER A 73 4.45 6.07 -5.42
CA SER A 73 5.18 6.06 -4.16
C SER A 73 6.65 6.39 -4.39
N ALA A 74 7.25 7.15 -3.48
CA ALA A 74 8.65 7.54 -3.55
C ALA A 74 9.26 7.73 -2.18
N HIS A 75 10.59 7.60 -2.11
CA HIS A 75 11.36 7.98 -0.93
C HIS A 75 11.88 9.41 -1.10
N LEU A 76 11.35 10.34 -0.32
CA LEU A 76 11.62 11.78 -0.42
C LEU A 76 12.34 12.29 0.84
N THR A 77 13.27 13.21 0.66
CA THR A 77 13.79 14.01 1.78
C THR A 77 12.81 15.16 2.10
N SER A 78 12.90 15.74 3.30
CA SER A 78 12.10 16.94 3.63
C SER A 78 12.27 18.07 2.62
N ARG A 79 13.50 18.23 2.08
CA ARG A 79 13.78 19.20 1.02
C ARG A 79 13.09 18.86 -0.31
N ASP A 80 12.95 17.58 -0.63
CA ASP A 80 12.23 17.17 -1.85
C ASP A 80 10.74 17.48 -1.71
N VAL A 81 10.15 17.23 -0.53
CA VAL A 81 8.74 17.55 -0.22
C VAL A 81 8.49 19.06 -0.29
N GLU A 82 9.26 19.86 0.46
CA GLU A 82 9.15 21.33 0.45
C GLU A 82 9.22 21.90 -0.98
N ARG A 83 10.11 21.33 -1.82
CA ARG A 83 10.27 21.77 -3.20
C ARG A 83 9.11 21.33 -4.09
N LEU A 84 8.55 20.14 -3.89
CA LEU A 84 7.37 19.70 -4.61
C LEU A 84 6.15 20.56 -4.24
N GLU A 85 5.95 20.86 -2.96
CA GLU A 85 4.88 21.73 -2.47
C GLU A 85 5.02 23.15 -3.02
N ALA A 86 6.22 23.73 -2.95
CA ALA A 86 6.45 25.08 -3.44
C ALA A 86 6.30 25.20 -4.97
N CYS A 87 6.65 24.16 -5.72
CA CYS A 87 6.61 24.18 -7.18
C CYS A 87 5.28 23.70 -7.77
N ALA A 88 4.54 22.83 -7.09
CA ALA A 88 3.38 22.13 -7.66
C ALA A 88 2.33 21.72 -6.61
N GLY A 89 2.35 22.29 -5.40
CA GLY A 89 1.39 21.98 -4.34
C GLY A 89 -0.06 22.42 -4.63
N ASP A 90 -0.30 23.16 -5.71
CA ASP A 90 -1.63 23.48 -6.22
C ASP A 90 -2.29 22.31 -6.98
N ILE A 91 -1.50 21.33 -7.41
CA ILE A 91 -1.93 20.19 -8.23
C ILE A 91 -1.47 18.82 -7.71
N LEU A 92 -0.66 18.80 -6.65
CA LEU A 92 -0.15 17.61 -6.02
C LEU A 92 -0.67 17.50 -4.59
N ASP A 93 -1.11 16.30 -4.22
CA ASP A 93 -1.29 15.90 -2.83
C ASP A 93 -0.14 14.97 -2.44
N ILE A 94 0.53 15.27 -1.33
CA ILE A 94 1.69 14.53 -0.82
C ILE A 94 1.36 14.05 0.58
N GLU A 95 1.36 12.74 0.77
CA GLU A 95 1.02 12.10 2.05
C GLU A 95 2.17 11.20 2.51
N ASP A 96 2.45 11.22 3.81
CA ASP A 96 3.38 10.26 4.43
C ASP A 96 2.83 8.83 4.22
N ASP A 97 3.69 7.89 3.88
CA ASP A 97 3.33 6.48 3.91
C ASP A 97 3.27 6.01 5.38
N VAL A 98 2.26 5.20 5.71
CA VAL A 98 1.97 4.79 7.08
C VAL A 98 1.97 3.28 7.20
N GLU A 99 2.53 2.79 8.30
CA GLU A 99 2.46 1.37 8.63
C GLU A 99 1.04 1.01 9.09
N VAL A 100 0.56 -0.13 8.60
CA VAL A 100 -0.73 -0.72 8.97
C VAL A 100 -0.46 -2.08 9.59
N PHE A 101 -1.35 -2.50 10.49
CA PHE A 101 -1.15 -3.71 11.27
C PHE A 101 -2.39 -4.60 11.19
N SER A 102 -2.19 -5.92 11.16
CA SER A 102 -3.26 -6.86 11.40
C SER A 102 -3.76 -6.72 12.84
N PHE A 103 -5.07 -6.86 13.01
CA PHE A 103 -5.70 -6.83 14.33
C PHE A 103 -6.89 -7.77 14.34
N GLY A 104 -6.89 -8.70 15.29
CA GLY A 104 -7.95 -9.67 15.44
C GLY A 104 -8.21 -10.01 16.90
N LEU A 105 -9.48 -10.20 17.24
CA LEU A 105 -9.93 -10.85 18.46
C LEU A 105 -10.70 -12.11 18.05
N GLN A 106 -10.32 -13.26 18.58
CA GLN A 106 -11.06 -14.50 18.35
C GLN A 106 -12.33 -14.52 19.21
N SER A 107 -13.47 -14.73 18.55
CA SER A 107 -14.75 -14.84 19.22
C SER A 107 -15.71 -15.71 18.43
N GLU A 108 -16.19 -16.78 19.06
CA GLU A 108 -17.25 -17.62 18.53
C GLU A 108 -18.64 -17.00 18.71
N TRP A 109 -18.81 -16.05 19.65
CA TRP A 109 -20.11 -15.40 19.88
C TRP A 109 -20.55 -14.52 18.72
N ALA A 110 -19.60 -14.02 17.92
CA ALA A 110 -19.86 -13.04 16.88
C ALA A 110 -20.78 -13.58 15.78
N LEU A 111 -20.66 -14.87 15.42
CA LEU A 111 -21.45 -15.48 14.36
C LEU A 111 -22.92 -15.63 14.74
N ASP A 112 -23.19 -16.11 15.95
CA ASP A 112 -24.54 -16.17 16.54
C ASP A 112 -25.12 -14.75 16.68
N ARG A 113 -24.34 -13.81 17.21
CA ARG A 113 -24.82 -12.43 17.38
C ARG A 113 -25.24 -11.74 16.08
N MET A 114 -24.63 -12.08 14.94
CA MET A 114 -24.97 -11.51 13.63
C MET A 114 -26.26 -12.10 13.05
N ASN A 115 -26.68 -13.29 13.46
CA ASN A 115 -27.86 -13.93 12.88
C ASN A 115 -29.18 -13.61 13.58
N GLN A 116 -29.13 -13.11 14.82
CA GLN A 116 -30.33 -12.79 15.58
C GLN A 116 -30.27 -11.38 16.18
N ARG A 117 -31.44 -10.71 16.18
CA ARG A 117 -31.57 -9.35 16.73
C ARG A 117 -31.82 -9.32 18.22
N LEU A 118 -32.60 -10.28 18.73
CA LEU A 118 -33.06 -10.29 20.11
C LEU A 118 -32.15 -11.16 20.97
N LEU A 119 -32.11 -10.87 22.27
CA LEU A 119 -31.46 -11.71 23.28
C LEU A 119 -32.52 -12.55 24.01
N PRO A 120 -32.16 -13.69 24.63
CA PRO A 120 -30.81 -14.29 24.67
C PRO A 120 -30.40 -14.91 23.34
N LEU A 121 -29.08 -15.08 23.14
CA LEU A 121 -28.52 -15.82 22.01
C LEU A 121 -28.90 -17.30 22.09
N ASP A 122 -29.18 -17.93 20.94
CA ASP A 122 -29.66 -19.31 20.88
C ASP A 122 -28.56 -20.34 20.58
N GLY A 123 -27.32 -19.90 20.35
CA GLY A 123 -26.18 -20.76 20.04
C GLY A 123 -26.19 -21.30 18.61
N SER A 124 -27.17 -20.93 17.79
CA SER A 124 -27.27 -21.35 16.41
C SER A 124 -26.44 -20.45 15.51
N VAL A 125 -25.93 -20.99 14.41
CA VAL A 125 -25.32 -20.22 13.32
C VAL A 125 -26.25 -20.35 12.12
N LEU A 126 -26.39 -19.30 11.30
CA LEU A 126 -27.23 -19.40 10.10
C LEU A 126 -26.76 -20.56 9.25
N ALA A 127 -27.72 -21.40 8.86
CA ALA A 127 -27.49 -22.39 7.85
C ALA A 127 -26.98 -21.69 6.58
N ARG A 128 -25.93 -22.26 6.00
CA ARG A 128 -25.40 -21.75 4.73
C ARG A 128 -26.47 -21.92 3.68
N ASP A 129 -26.81 -20.83 3.05
CA ASP A 129 -27.72 -20.85 1.93
C ASP A 129 -27.01 -21.58 0.77
N ILE A 130 -27.69 -22.56 0.17
CA ILE A 130 -27.08 -23.64 -0.62
C ILE A 130 -27.26 -23.46 -2.13
N ASP A 131 -28.09 -22.51 -2.57
CA ASP A 131 -28.56 -22.48 -3.94
C ASP A 131 -28.66 -21.05 -4.50
N THR A 132 -27.52 -20.54 -4.95
CA THR A 132 -27.48 -19.31 -5.76
C THR A 132 -26.74 -19.62 -7.06
N ASN A 133 -27.36 -19.42 -8.23
CA ASN A 133 -26.65 -19.48 -9.52
C ASN A 133 -25.67 -18.31 -9.71
N THR A 134 -25.17 -17.70 -8.62
CA THR A 134 -24.39 -16.46 -8.61
C THR A 134 -23.05 -16.72 -7.94
N VAL A 135 -21.98 -16.48 -8.69
CA VAL A 135 -20.61 -16.56 -8.16
C VAL A 135 -20.27 -15.24 -7.46
N VAL A 136 -19.86 -15.33 -6.20
CA VAL A 136 -19.42 -14.18 -5.39
C VAL A 136 -17.89 -14.19 -5.28
N ASN A 137 -17.24 -13.06 -5.52
CA ASN A 137 -15.79 -12.92 -5.35
C ASN A 137 -15.52 -12.06 -4.13
N VAL A 138 -14.78 -12.61 -3.16
CA VAL A 138 -14.36 -11.90 -1.95
C VAL A 138 -12.85 -11.76 -1.98
N TYR A 139 -12.35 -10.53 -1.96
CA TYR A 139 -10.91 -10.26 -1.91
C TYR A 139 -10.51 -10.01 -0.46
N VAL A 140 -9.59 -10.84 0.05
CA VAL A 140 -9.08 -10.73 1.41
C VAL A 140 -7.70 -10.08 1.33
N LEU A 141 -7.63 -8.80 1.69
CA LEU A 141 -6.40 -8.02 1.75
C LEU A 141 -5.82 -8.14 3.16
N ASP A 142 -4.89 -9.06 3.35
CA ASP A 142 -4.40 -9.44 4.68
C ASP A 142 -2.98 -10.05 4.61
N THR A 143 -2.58 -10.89 5.55
CA THR A 143 -1.28 -11.59 5.59
C THR A 143 -1.15 -12.74 4.58
N GLY A 144 -2.20 -13.01 3.81
CA GLY A 144 -2.30 -14.11 2.86
C GLY A 144 -3.38 -15.12 3.23
N ILE A 145 -3.45 -16.24 2.50
CA ILE A 145 -4.32 -17.38 2.87
C ILE A 145 -3.55 -18.70 2.78
N ARG A 146 -3.52 -19.49 3.85
CA ARG A 146 -3.07 -20.88 3.79
C ARG A 146 -4.18 -21.77 3.22
N HIS A 147 -4.27 -21.81 1.89
CA HIS A 147 -5.35 -22.51 1.18
C HIS A 147 -5.45 -24.01 1.49
N THR A 148 -4.40 -24.63 2.04
CA THR A 148 -4.36 -26.04 2.46
C THR A 148 -4.97 -26.29 3.85
N HIS A 149 -5.52 -25.27 4.52
CA HIS A 149 -6.17 -25.43 5.82
C HIS A 149 -7.43 -26.30 5.72
N VAL A 150 -7.64 -27.21 6.68
CA VAL A 150 -8.76 -28.17 6.69
C VAL A 150 -10.15 -27.52 6.67
N GLU A 151 -10.27 -26.31 7.25
CA GLU A 151 -11.52 -25.54 7.25
C GLU A 151 -11.93 -25.05 5.84
N PHE A 152 -10.97 -24.99 4.92
CA PHE A 152 -11.20 -24.64 3.53
C PHE A 152 -11.54 -25.84 2.65
N ASP A 153 -11.81 -27.01 3.24
CA ASP A 153 -12.30 -28.13 2.48
C ASP A 153 -13.59 -27.75 1.73
N ASN A 154 -13.61 -28.00 0.43
CA ASN A 154 -14.65 -27.58 -0.51
C ASN A 154 -14.87 -26.05 -0.64
N GLN A 155 -13.93 -25.22 -0.19
CA GLN A 155 -13.90 -23.77 -0.42
C GLN A 155 -13.04 -23.46 -1.64
N ARG A 156 -13.56 -22.62 -2.55
CA ARG A 156 -12.77 -22.13 -3.69
C ARG A 156 -11.89 -20.98 -3.22
N ILE A 157 -10.59 -21.14 -3.42
CA ILE A 157 -9.57 -20.13 -3.11
C ILE A 157 -8.73 -19.87 -4.35
N ARG A 158 -8.47 -18.61 -4.63
CA ARG A 158 -7.57 -18.15 -5.69
C ARG A 158 -6.42 -17.39 -5.05
N MET A 159 -5.20 -17.88 -5.25
CA MET A 159 -3.97 -17.17 -4.89
C MET A 159 -3.79 -16.01 -5.86
N ALA A 160 -4.24 -14.81 -5.48
CA ALA A 160 -4.44 -13.71 -6.42
C ALA A 160 -3.20 -12.81 -6.55
N LYS A 161 -2.71 -12.24 -5.44
CA LYS A 161 -1.61 -11.28 -5.51
C LYS A 161 -0.81 -11.18 -4.21
N ASP A 162 0.52 -11.20 -4.34
CA ASP A 162 1.45 -10.72 -3.32
C ASP A 162 2.01 -9.34 -3.70
N VAL A 163 2.07 -8.40 -2.74
CA VAL A 163 2.74 -7.10 -2.89
C VAL A 163 3.83 -6.81 -1.85
N VAL A 164 4.14 -7.76 -0.96
CA VAL A 164 5.04 -7.62 0.18
C VAL A 164 6.49 -7.96 -0.18
N ASP A 165 6.75 -9.15 -0.72
CA ASP A 165 8.12 -9.67 -0.95
C ASP A 165 8.46 -9.93 -2.43
N GLY A 166 7.46 -9.84 -3.31
CA GLY A 166 7.66 -9.80 -4.75
C GLY A 166 7.81 -11.17 -5.43
N ASP A 167 7.51 -12.27 -4.73
CA ASP A 167 7.47 -13.61 -5.32
C ASP A 167 6.14 -13.95 -6.00
N GLY A 168 5.08 -13.17 -5.70
CA GLY A 168 3.74 -13.35 -6.24
C GLY A 168 2.91 -14.43 -5.54
N ASP A 169 3.40 -15.05 -4.47
CA ASP A 169 2.74 -16.08 -3.68
C ASP A 169 2.08 -15.50 -2.41
N PRO A 170 0.74 -15.30 -2.40
CA PRO A 170 0.04 -14.76 -1.25
C PRO A 170 -0.25 -15.81 -0.17
N THR A 171 0.62 -16.81 -0.01
CA THR A 171 0.50 -17.82 1.04
C THR A 171 0.67 -17.17 2.40
N ASP A 172 -0.26 -17.48 3.32
CA ASP A 172 -0.21 -16.93 4.67
C ASP A 172 0.96 -17.50 5.46
N CYS A 173 1.70 -16.61 6.11
CA CYS A 173 2.86 -16.89 6.94
C CYS A 173 2.73 -16.35 8.36
N ASP A 174 1.66 -15.58 8.65
CA ASP A 174 1.34 -15.05 9.98
C ASP A 174 0.18 -15.84 10.61
N GLY A 175 -0.91 -16.04 9.85
CA GLY A 175 -2.11 -16.75 10.28
C GLY A 175 -3.36 -15.88 10.33
N HIS A 176 -3.23 -14.56 10.44
CA HIS A 176 -4.37 -13.64 10.53
C HIS A 176 -5.27 -13.72 9.29
N GLY A 177 -4.72 -13.66 8.08
CA GLY A 177 -5.48 -13.74 6.84
C GLY A 177 -6.20 -15.08 6.65
N THR A 178 -5.59 -16.18 7.09
CA THR A 178 -6.23 -17.51 7.14
C THR A 178 -7.41 -17.50 8.11
N HIS A 179 -7.25 -16.92 9.29
CA HIS A 179 -8.32 -16.82 10.28
C HIS A 179 -9.51 -15.97 9.80
N VAL A 180 -9.22 -14.79 9.23
CA VAL A 180 -10.24 -13.91 8.62
C VAL A 180 -10.97 -14.67 7.49
N SER A 181 -10.22 -15.35 6.63
CA SER A 181 -10.79 -16.14 5.53
C SER A 181 -11.63 -17.31 6.00
N SER A 182 -11.26 -17.96 7.11
CA SER A 182 -12.05 -19.02 7.72
C SER A 182 -13.39 -18.50 8.26
N THR A 183 -13.36 -17.34 8.92
CA THR A 183 -14.59 -16.67 9.37
C THR A 183 -15.53 -16.40 8.21
N ILE A 184 -15.03 -15.89 7.08
CA ILE A 184 -15.83 -15.68 5.87
C ILE A 184 -16.36 -17.01 5.33
N SER A 185 -15.48 -18.02 5.18
CA SER A 185 -15.85 -19.34 4.64
C SER A 185 -16.86 -20.08 5.53
N SER A 186 -16.92 -19.76 6.83
CA SER A 186 -17.85 -20.37 7.78
C SER A 186 -19.32 -20.06 7.48
N VAL A 187 -19.58 -18.89 6.90
CA VAL A 187 -20.92 -18.38 6.55
C VAL A 187 -21.15 -18.22 5.05
N ALA A 188 -20.11 -18.30 4.23
CA ALA A 188 -20.20 -18.13 2.79
C ALA A 188 -20.89 -19.31 2.07
N TYR A 189 -21.48 -19.00 0.92
CA TYR A 189 -22.05 -19.98 -0.01
C TYR A 189 -20.95 -20.93 -0.52
N ARG A 190 -21.00 -22.20 -0.10
CA ARG A 190 -20.05 -23.23 -0.53
C ARG A 190 -20.15 -23.43 -2.05
N GLY A 191 -19.00 -23.50 -2.74
CA GLY A 191 -18.93 -23.70 -4.21
C GLY A 191 -19.10 -22.43 -5.07
N ASN A 192 -19.85 -21.43 -4.59
CA ASN A 192 -20.12 -20.20 -5.34
C ASN A 192 -19.36 -18.98 -4.86
N THR A 193 -18.84 -18.99 -3.62
CA THR A 193 -17.92 -17.96 -3.15
C THR A 193 -16.49 -18.34 -3.52
N ILE A 194 -15.76 -17.41 -4.14
CA ILE A 194 -14.32 -17.53 -4.42
C ILE A 194 -13.60 -16.53 -3.53
N LEU A 195 -12.75 -17.02 -2.62
CA LEU A 195 -11.86 -16.18 -1.83
C LEU A 195 -10.59 -15.90 -2.64
N HIS A 196 -10.24 -14.63 -2.79
CA HIS A 196 -9.02 -14.20 -3.47
C HIS A 196 -8.02 -13.73 -2.42
N ALA A 197 -6.90 -14.44 -2.31
CA ALA A 197 -5.81 -14.09 -1.40
C ALA A 197 -5.01 -12.92 -1.97
N VAL A 198 -5.05 -11.77 -1.29
CA VAL A 198 -4.25 -10.59 -1.61
C VAL A 198 -3.36 -10.29 -0.41
N ARG A 199 -2.10 -10.70 -0.46
CA ARG A 199 -1.14 -10.51 0.62
C ARG A 199 -0.58 -9.10 0.58
N VAL A 200 -0.93 -8.31 1.59
CA VAL A 200 -0.52 -6.90 1.76
C VAL A 200 0.22 -6.66 3.09
N LEU A 201 0.18 -7.63 4.01
CA LEU A 201 0.89 -7.61 5.28
C LEU A 201 1.94 -8.72 5.33
N ALA A 202 3.08 -8.44 5.96
CA ALA A 202 4.19 -9.36 6.13
C ALA A 202 3.95 -10.42 7.22
N VAL A 203 4.95 -11.27 7.45
CA VAL A 203 4.96 -12.37 8.44
C VAL A 203 4.70 -11.86 9.87
N THR A 204 4.97 -10.58 10.13
CA THR A 204 4.77 -9.93 11.43
C THR A 204 3.41 -9.24 11.56
N GLY A 205 2.53 -9.36 10.56
CA GLY A 205 1.26 -8.66 10.51
C GLY A 205 1.40 -7.17 10.25
N THR A 206 2.47 -6.74 9.56
CA THR A 206 2.82 -5.34 9.25
C THR A 206 3.01 -5.13 7.77
#